data_AF-A0A529FEW9-F1
#
_entry.id   AF-A0A529FEW9-F1
#
_cell.length_a   1.000
_cell.length_b   1.000
_cell.length_c   1.000
_cell.angle_alpha   90.00
_cell.angle_beta   90.00
_cell.angle_gamma   90.00
#
_symmetry.space_group_name_H-M   'P 1'
#
loop_
_entity.id
_entity.type
_entity.pdbx_description
1 polymer ?
#
loop_
_entity_poly.entity_id
_entity_poly.type
_entity_poly.pdbx_seq_one_letter_code
_entity_poly.pdbx_strand_id
1 'polypeptide(L)'
;IRLPDSGKGVAIITQSSNIAINMTMQKRGLPIAFLMTAGNQAQTGLSEMALGLIEDERVTSLGLHIEAFDSVAGFERLAARARELRKPIIAMKVGRSEQARQATVSHTASLAGSDAASGAFLRRLGIARVDSIPAFIEALKLLHITGPLPGYKLSSM
;
A
#
# COMPACT_ATOMS: atom_id res chain seq x y z
N ILE A 1 -17.89 9.68 3.87
CA ILE A 1 -17.57 8.24 3.83
C ILE A 1 -18.22 7.60 5.04
N ARG A 2 -19.38 6.95 4.88
CA ARG A 2 -19.91 6.08 5.95
C ARG A 2 -19.19 4.75 5.83
N LEU A 3 -18.66 4.25 6.94
CA LEU A 3 -18.26 2.85 7.01
C LEU A 3 -19.51 1.99 6.75
N PRO A 4 -19.42 0.91 5.96
CA PRO A 4 -20.53 -0.04 5.84
C PRO A 4 -20.88 -0.60 7.23
N ASP A 5 -22.07 -1.19 7.37
CA ASP A 5 -22.62 -1.68 8.66
C ASP A 5 -21.70 -2.63 9.44
N SER A 6 -20.72 -3.25 8.76
CA SER A 6 -19.67 -4.09 9.38
C SER A 6 -18.63 -3.31 10.19
N GLY A 7 -18.51 -1.99 10.01
CA GLY A 7 -17.47 -1.15 10.61
C GLY A 7 -16.06 -1.39 10.05
N LYS A 8 -15.91 -2.22 9.00
CA LYS A 8 -14.62 -2.62 8.41
C LYS A 8 -14.38 -1.99 7.04
N GLY A 9 -13.11 -1.89 6.66
CA GLY A 9 -12.68 -1.35 5.38
C GLY A 9 -11.19 -1.54 5.12
N VAL A 10 -10.68 -0.90 4.09
CA VAL A 10 -9.25 -0.87 3.81
C VAL A 10 -8.58 0.30 4.51
N ALA A 11 -7.30 0.16 4.83
CA ALA A 11 -6.43 1.26 5.21
C ALA A 11 -5.65 1.72 3.98
N ILE A 12 -5.54 3.03 3.76
CA ILE A 12 -4.70 3.59 2.69
C ILE A 12 -3.70 4.56 3.32
N ILE A 13 -2.43 4.40 2.97
CA ILE A 13 -1.35 5.30 3.39
C ILE A 13 -0.68 5.86 2.14
N THR A 14 -0.47 7.18 2.11
CA THR A 14 0.18 7.89 0.99
C THR A 14 1.13 8.96 1.52
N GLN A 15 2.19 9.28 0.78
CA GLN A 15 3.06 10.43 1.11
C GLN A 15 2.45 11.77 0.67
N SER A 16 1.54 11.76 -0.31
CA SER A 16 0.90 12.96 -0.85
C SER A 16 -0.51 13.19 -0.29
N SER A 17 -0.72 14.34 0.35
CA SER A 17 -2.04 14.78 0.82
C SER A 17 -3.02 15.06 -0.31
N ASN A 18 -2.54 15.54 -1.46
CA ASN A 18 -3.38 15.73 -2.63
C ASN A 18 -3.93 14.38 -3.14
N ILE A 19 -3.08 13.35 -3.20
CA ILE A 19 -3.53 12.00 -3.57
C ILE A 19 -4.53 11.45 -2.55
N ALA A 20 -4.31 11.66 -1.25
CA ALA A 20 -5.25 11.27 -0.21
C ALA A 20 -6.64 11.89 -0.43
N ILE A 21 -6.71 13.20 -0.60
CA ILE A 21 -7.98 13.92 -0.83
C ILE A 21 -8.67 13.41 -2.11
N ASN A 22 -7.92 13.20 -3.20
CA ASN A 22 -8.50 12.64 -4.43
C ASN A 22 -9.05 11.21 -4.23
N MET A 23 -8.40 10.39 -3.41
CA MET A 23 -8.86 9.04 -3.08
C MET A 23 -10.12 9.02 -2.20
N THR A 24 -10.49 10.11 -1.52
CA THR A 24 -11.78 10.19 -0.78
C THR A 24 -12.94 10.66 -1.65
N MET A 25 -12.66 11.36 -2.75
CA MET A 25 -13.68 11.93 -3.64
C MET A 25 -14.13 10.99 -4.76
N GLN A 26 -13.50 9.82 -4.85
CA GLN A 26 -13.85 8.78 -5.81
C GLN A 26 -15.28 8.23 -5.58
N LYS A 27 -15.96 7.78 -6.65
CA LYS A 27 -17.33 7.20 -6.61
C LYS A 27 -17.41 5.66 -6.74
N ARG A 28 -16.27 4.98 -6.75
CA ARG A 28 -16.09 3.53 -6.66
C ARG A 28 -16.30 3.10 -5.21
N GLY A 29 -17.43 2.49 -4.86
CA GLY A 29 -17.78 2.10 -3.48
C GLY A 29 -16.77 1.19 -2.76
N LEU A 30 -15.67 1.78 -2.27
CA LEU A 30 -14.59 1.17 -1.52
C LEU A 30 -14.75 1.58 -0.06
N PRO A 31 -15.05 0.65 0.84
CA PRO A 31 -15.04 0.91 2.27
C PRO A 31 -13.63 1.27 2.74
N ILE A 32 -13.45 2.47 3.30
CA ILE A 32 -12.17 2.95 3.83
C ILE A 32 -12.30 3.05 5.35
N ALA A 33 -11.55 2.21 6.07
CA ALA A 33 -11.40 2.28 7.53
C ALA A 33 -10.51 3.45 7.93
N PHE A 34 -9.40 3.61 7.22
CA PHE A 34 -8.42 4.66 7.47
C PHE A 34 -7.84 5.19 6.17
N LEU A 35 -7.60 6.50 6.16
CA LEU A 35 -6.77 7.15 5.16
C LEU A 35 -5.79 8.05 5.90
N MET A 36 -4.49 7.81 5.71
CA MET A 36 -3.43 8.56 6.38
C MET A 36 -2.40 9.09 5.40
N THR A 37 -1.81 10.22 5.75
CA THR A 37 -0.73 10.84 5.00
C THR A 37 0.56 10.78 5.81
N ALA A 38 1.63 10.26 5.20
CA ALA A 38 2.95 10.20 5.81
C ALA A 38 3.75 11.50 5.59
N GLY A 39 3.32 12.34 4.64
CA GLY A 39 3.96 13.60 4.31
C GLY A 39 5.45 13.41 3.97
N ASN A 40 6.30 14.25 4.56
CA ASN A 40 7.74 14.20 4.37
C ASN A 40 8.47 13.12 5.19
N GLN A 41 7.77 12.43 6.10
CA GLN A 41 8.32 11.36 6.94
C GLN A 41 9.51 11.75 7.82
N ALA A 42 9.54 12.99 8.32
CA ALA A 42 10.64 13.47 9.16
C ALA A 42 10.74 12.76 10.53
N GLN A 43 9.61 12.28 11.08
CA GLN A 43 9.56 11.62 12.39
C GLN A 43 9.09 10.16 12.29
N THR A 44 7.98 9.93 11.58
CA THR A 44 7.39 8.60 11.43
C THR A 44 7.37 8.20 9.97
N GLY A 45 7.89 7.01 9.70
CA GLY A 45 7.97 6.45 8.37
C GLY A 45 6.67 5.76 7.93
N LEU A 46 6.47 5.63 6.62
CA LEU A 46 5.33 4.93 6.02
C LEU A 46 5.27 3.47 6.48
N SER A 47 6.42 2.80 6.60
CA SER A 47 6.49 1.41 7.05
C SER A 47 6.06 1.22 8.51
N GLU A 48 6.37 2.18 9.38
CA GLU A 48 5.97 2.20 10.79
C GLU A 48 4.48 2.50 10.95
N MET A 49 3.96 3.50 10.24
CA MET A 49 2.52 3.80 10.20
C MET A 49 1.73 2.57 9.73
N ALA A 50 2.21 1.90 8.68
CA ALA A 50 1.60 0.70 8.12
C ALA A 50 1.57 -0.46 9.13
N LEU A 51 2.67 -0.66 9.87
CA LEU A 51 2.76 -1.67 10.93
C LEU A 51 1.77 -1.42 12.06
N GLY A 52 1.56 -0.16 12.45
CA GLY A 52 0.54 0.17 13.44
C GLY A 52 -0.87 -0.07 12.94
N LEU A 53 -1.17 0.38 11.71
CA LEU A 53 -2.54 0.32 11.17
C LEU A 53 -2.99 -1.10 10.85
N ILE A 54 -2.08 -1.98 10.42
CA ILE A 54 -2.47 -3.33 10.00
C ILE A 54 -2.98 -4.18 11.16
N GLU A 55 -2.67 -3.83 12.41
CA GLU A 55 -3.19 -4.51 13.61
C GLU A 55 -4.69 -4.23 13.84
N ASP A 56 -5.21 -3.07 13.42
CA ASP A 56 -6.59 -2.68 13.71
C ASP A 56 -7.60 -3.64 13.04
N GLU A 57 -8.55 -4.17 13.81
CA GLU A 57 -9.52 -5.18 13.38
C GLU A 57 -10.50 -4.66 12.30
N ARG A 58 -10.63 -3.34 12.17
CA ARG A 58 -11.40 -2.70 11.10
C ARG A 58 -10.67 -2.76 9.77
N VAL A 59 -9.35 -2.93 9.77
CA VAL A 59 -8.53 -3.01 8.56
C VAL A 59 -8.55 -4.42 8.01
N THR A 60 -9.01 -4.55 6.77
CA THR A 60 -9.12 -5.82 6.02
C THR A 60 -8.01 -5.99 5.00
N SER A 61 -7.51 -4.88 4.45
CA SER A 61 -6.39 -4.84 3.51
C SER A 61 -5.71 -3.48 3.60
N LEU A 62 -4.43 -3.43 3.24
CA LEU A 62 -3.60 -2.24 3.30
C LEU A 62 -3.18 -1.79 1.88
N GLY A 63 -3.47 -0.55 1.55
CA GLY A 63 -3.01 0.12 0.34
C GLY A 63 -1.88 1.08 0.64
N LEU A 64 -0.76 0.94 -0.06
CA LEU A 64 0.39 1.82 0.05
C LEU A 64 0.64 2.56 -1.26
N HIS A 65 0.49 3.88 -1.25
CA HIS A 65 0.97 4.74 -2.32
C HIS A 65 2.37 5.25 -1.97
N ILE A 66 3.36 4.74 -2.69
CA ILE A 66 4.79 4.84 -2.33
C ILE A 66 5.49 5.72 -3.35
N GLU A 67 5.98 6.88 -2.92
CA GLU A 67 6.94 7.71 -3.63
C GLU A 67 8.36 7.25 -3.32
N ALA A 68 8.66 6.93 -2.06
CA ALA A 68 9.94 6.41 -1.61
C ALA A 68 9.79 5.39 -0.48
N PHE A 69 10.72 4.42 -0.42
CA PHE A 69 10.82 3.51 0.72
C PHE A 69 11.64 4.18 1.82
N ASP A 70 11.10 4.20 3.04
CA ASP A 70 11.76 4.70 4.25
C ASP A 70 12.71 3.68 4.87
N SER A 71 12.30 2.41 4.95
CA SER A 71 13.05 1.36 5.63
C SER A 71 12.81 -0.02 5.01
N VAL A 72 13.87 -0.67 4.53
CA VAL A 72 13.80 -2.04 4.01
C VAL A 72 13.33 -3.01 5.11
N ALA A 73 13.95 -2.95 6.28
CA ALA A 73 13.60 -3.81 7.41
C ALA A 73 12.18 -3.52 7.93
N GLY A 74 11.72 -2.27 7.87
CA GLY A 74 10.35 -1.90 8.21
C GLY A 74 9.33 -2.55 7.29
N PHE A 75 9.56 -2.50 5.98
CA PHE A 75 8.71 -3.17 4.99
C PHE A 75 8.76 -4.70 5.07
N GLU A 76 9.92 -5.28 5.41
CA GLU A 76 10.04 -6.72 5.67
C GLU A 76 9.19 -7.15 6.87
N ARG A 77 9.29 -6.42 7.98
CA ARG A 77 8.45 -6.64 9.17
C ARG A 77 6.97 -6.49 8.85
N LEU A 78 6.61 -5.44 8.10
CA LEU A 78 5.24 -5.20 7.65
C LEU A 78 4.70 -6.37 6.84
N ALA A 79 5.46 -6.84 5.84
CA ALA A 79 5.04 -7.93 4.97
C ALA A 79 4.88 -9.26 5.74
N ALA A 80 5.80 -9.55 6.67
CA ALA A 80 5.70 -10.71 7.55
C ALA A 80 4.42 -10.63 8.40
N ARG A 81 4.20 -9.48 9.05
CA ARG A 81 3.05 -9.29 9.93
C ARG A 81 1.71 -9.33 9.18
N ALA A 82 1.65 -8.73 8.00
CA ALA A 82 0.49 -8.79 7.11
C ALA A 82 0.11 -10.23 6.75
N ARG A 83 1.11 -11.08 6.53
CA ARG A 83 0.92 -12.51 6.21
C ARG A 83 0.35 -13.27 7.40
N GLU A 84 0.89 -13.05 8.61
CA GLU A 84 0.38 -13.64 9.85
C GLU A 84 -1.09 -13.28 10.09
N LEU A 85 -1.43 -12.00 9.89
CA LEU A 85 -2.79 -11.47 10.04
C LEU A 85 -3.72 -11.80 8.87
N ARG A 86 -3.19 -12.41 7.79
CA ARG A 86 -3.90 -12.66 6.53
C ARG A 86 -4.53 -11.40 5.91
N LYS A 87 -3.92 -10.24 6.13
CA LYS A 87 -4.35 -8.94 5.57
C LYS A 87 -3.47 -8.58 4.38
N PRO A 88 -3.97 -8.68 3.13
CA PRO A 88 -3.15 -8.47 1.95
C PRO A 88 -2.75 -7.00 1.79
N ILE A 89 -1.57 -6.77 1.21
CA ILE A 89 -1.05 -5.43 0.89
C ILE A 89 -1.03 -5.22 -0.63
N ILE A 90 -1.54 -4.08 -1.07
CA ILE A 90 -1.37 -3.56 -2.44
C ILE A 90 -0.45 -2.34 -2.40
N ALA A 91 0.55 -2.30 -3.27
CA ALA A 91 1.43 -1.15 -3.45
C ALA A 91 1.23 -0.48 -4.81
N MET A 92 1.23 0.85 -4.82
CA MET A 92 1.34 1.67 -6.01
C MET A 92 2.60 2.53 -5.90
N LYS A 93 3.69 2.09 -6.51
CA LYS A 93 4.96 2.84 -6.55
C LYS A 93 4.91 3.88 -7.67
N VAL A 94 5.06 5.15 -7.30
CA VAL A 94 5.09 6.31 -8.19
C VAL A 94 6.48 6.97 -8.21
N GLY A 95 6.65 8.06 -8.95
CA GLY A 95 7.93 8.78 -9.03
C GLY A 95 8.99 8.08 -9.90
N ARG A 96 8.55 7.49 -11.02
CA ARG A 96 9.39 6.72 -11.96
C ARG A 96 10.38 7.58 -12.80
N SER A 97 10.38 8.91 -12.66
CA SER A 97 11.10 9.80 -13.58
C SER A 97 12.55 10.07 -13.18
N GLU A 98 13.39 10.34 -14.18
CA GLU A 98 14.82 10.66 -14.08
C GLU A 98 15.10 11.82 -13.10
N GLN A 99 14.20 12.80 -12.97
CA GLN A 99 14.34 13.91 -12.02
C GLN A 99 14.22 13.48 -10.55
N ALA A 100 13.40 12.47 -10.23
CA ALA A 100 13.33 11.94 -8.87
C ALA A 100 14.60 11.13 -8.50
N ARG A 101 15.28 10.55 -9.50
CA ARG A 101 16.51 9.77 -9.36
C ARG A 101 17.71 10.60 -8.91
N GLN A 102 17.77 11.88 -9.29
CA GLN A 102 18.88 12.81 -9.00
C GLN A 102 18.85 13.34 -7.55
N ALA A 103 17.70 13.27 -6.87
CA ALA A 103 17.50 13.91 -5.56
C ALA A 103 17.80 12.99 -4.35
N THR A 104 18.28 11.76 -4.55
CA THR A 104 18.39 10.78 -3.45
C THR A 104 19.71 9.99 -3.55
N VAL A 105 20.61 10.20 -2.59
CA VAL A 105 21.91 9.47 -2.49
C VAL A 105 22.01 8.85 -1.09
N SER A 106 21.68 7.56 -0.96
CA SER A 106 21.92 6.70 0.21
C SER A 106 21.71 5.22 -0.16
N HIS A 107 21.98 4.27 0.74
CA HIS A 107 21.77 2.85 0.48
C HIS A 107 20.30 2.49 0.12
N THR A 108 19.34 3.26 0.66
CA THR A 108 17.89 3.22 0.37
C THR A 108 17.55 3.85 -0.99
N ALA A 109 18.44 4.70 -1.53
CA ALA A 109 18.23 5.38 -2.81
C ALA A 109 18.28 4.44 -4.01
N SER A 110 18.99 3.31 -3.91
CA SER A 110 19.01 2.29 -4.97
C SER A 110 17.62 1.68 -5.23
N LEU A 111 16.84 1.50 -4.16
CA LEU A 111 15.45 1.05 -4.20
C LEU A 111 14.51 2.15 -4.70
N ALA A 112 14.73 3.40 -4.28
CA ALA A 112 13.90 4.54 -4.68
C ALA A 112 14.09 4.92 -6.17
N GLY A 113 15.31 4.81 -6.70
CA GLY A 113 15.69 5.29 -8.04
C GLY A 113 15.61 4.25 -9.17
N SER A 114 15.53 2.95 -8.87
CA SER A 114 15.36 1.89 -9.87
C SER A 114 13.99 1.24 -9.74
N ASP A 115 13.12 1.45 -10.75
CA ASP A 115 11.80 0.80 -10.81
C ASP A 115 11.92 -0.73 -10.75
N ALA A 116 12.97 -1.29 -11.37
CA ALA A 116 13.27 -2.71 -11.33
C ALA A 116 13.60 -3.19 -9.91
N ALA A 117 14.39 -2.43 -9.15
CA ALA A 117 14.73 -2.76 -7.76
C ALA A 117 13.49 -2.66 -6.85
N SER A 118 12.72 -1.58 -6.98
CA SER A 118 11.41 -1.40 -6.31
C SER A 118 10.49 -2.60 -6.58
N GLY A 119 10.34 -2.98 -7.85
CA GLY A 119 9.50 -4.10 -8.26
C GLY A 119 10.00 -5.44 -7.72
N ALA A 120 11.31 -5.70 -7.78
CA ALA A 120 11.91 -6.92 -7.24
C ALA A 120 11.72 -7.02 -5.72
N PHE A 121 11.85 -5.90 -5.01
CA PHE A 121 11.64 -5.84 -3.57
C PHE A 121 10.19 -6.12 -3.18
N LEU A 122 9.22 -5.45 -3.80
CA LEU A 122 7.80 -5.70 -3.56
C LEU A 122 7.43 -7.17 -3.87
N ARG A 123 7.94 -7.72 -4.97
CA ARG A 123 7.77 -9.15 -5.31
C ARG A 123 8.35 -10.08 -4.24
N ARG A 124 9.56 -9.81 -3.75
CA ARG A 124 10.19 -10.60 -2.67
C ARG A 124 9.35 -10.61 -1.40
N LEU A 125 8.68 -9.49 -1.09
CA LEU A 125 7.80 -9.36 0.07
C LEU A 125 6.42 -10.02 -0.15
N GLY A 126 6.08 -10.41 -1.38
CA GLY A 126 4.74 -10.87 -1.73
C GLY A 126 3.69 -9.75 -1.74
N ILE A 127 4.12 -8.51 -1.95
CA ILE A 127 3.24 -7.34 -2.06
C ILE A 127 2.90 -7.14 -3.53
N ALA A 128 1.61 -7.18 -3.86
CA ALA A 128 1.15 -6.97 -5.22
C ALA A 128 1.32 -5.49 -5.60
N ARG A 129 1.89 -5.25 -6.78
CA ARG A 129 2.10 -3.91 -7.33
C ARG A 129 1.08 -3.60 -8.42
N VAL A 130 0.54 -2.39 -8.41
CA VAL A 130 -0.30 -1.82 -9.48
C VAL A 130 0.24 -0.48 -9.94
N ASP A 131 -0.18 -0.05 -11.12
CA ASP A 131 0.40 1.12 -11.81
C ASP A 131 -0.56 2.30 -11.98
N SER A 132 -1.80 2.21 -11.46
CA SER A 132 -2.77 3.31 -11.57
C SER A 132 -3.71 3.36 -10.36
N ILE A 133 -4.20 4.56 -10.04
CA ILE A 133 -5.18 4.78 -8.97
C ILE A 133 -6.45 3.93 -9.19
N PRO A 134 -7.04 3.85 -10.41
CA PRO A 134 -8.15 2.93 -10.66
C PRO A 134 -7.84 1.48 -10.28
N ALA A 135 -6.70 0.92 -10.74
CA ALA A 135 -6.32 -0.45 -10.43
C ALA A 135 -6.07 -0.65 -8.93
N PHE A 136 -5.46 0.35 -8.27
CA PHE A 136 -5.24 0.36 -6.83
C PHE A 136 -6.54 0.27 -6.03
N ILE A 137 -7.52 1.12 -6.35
CA ILE A 137 -8.83 1.12 -5.70
C ILE A 137 -9.58 -0.19 -5.96
N GLU A 138 -9.58 -0.71 -7.19
CA GLU A 138 -10.28 -1.96 -7.50
C GLU A 138 -9.61 -3.19 -6.87
N ALA A 139 -8.27 -3.26 -6.85
CA ALA A 139 -7.55 -4.35 -6.19
C ALA A 139 -7.85 -4.37 -4.68
N LEU A 140 -7.84 -3.20 -4.03
CA LEU A 140 -8.22 -3.07 -2.62
C LEU A 140 -9.67 -3.48 -2.38
N LYS A 141 -10.60 -3.10 -3.27
CA LYS A 141 -12.01 -3.49 -3.17
C LYS A 141 -12.18 -5.01 -3.28
N LEU A 142 -11.52 -5.62 -4.27
CA LEU A 142 -11.56 -7.08 -4.46
C LEU A 142 -11.05 -7.80 -3.22
N LEU A 143 -9.92 -7.38 -2.66
CA LEU A 143 -9.33 -7.99 -1.47
C LEU A 143 -10.12 -7.70 -0.18
N HIS A 144 -10.78 -6.54 -0.09
CA HIS A 144 -11.71 -6.26 1.01
C HIS A 144 -12.87 -7.27 1.04
N ILE A 145 -13.42 -7.59 -0.13
CA ILE A 145 -14.57 -8.49 -0.27
C ILE A 145 -14.15 -9.97 -0.15
N THR A 146 -13.09 -10.36 -0.84
CA THR A 146 -12.73 -11.77 -1.05
C THR A 146 -11.61 -12.27 -0.12
N GLY A 147 -10.80 -11.35 0.43
CA GLY A 147 -9.60 -11.70 1.19
C GLY A 147 -8.51 -12.35 0.32
N PRO A 148 -7.48 -12.95 0.94
CA PRO A 148 -6.46 -13.71 0.24
C PRO A 148 -7.02 -15.02 -0.34
N LEU A 149 -6.50 -15.44 -1.49
CA LEU A 149 -6.89 -16.69 -2.13
C LEU A 149 -6.66 -17.90 -1.21
N PRO A 150 -7.59 -18.88 -1.18
CA PRO A 150 -7.46 -20.08 -0.35
C PRO A 150 -6.42 -21.08 -0.90
N GLY A 151 -5.95 -20.90 -2.14
CA GLY A 151 -4.97 -21.77 -2.79
C GLY A 151 -4.65 -21.32 -4.21
N TYR A 152 -4.02 -22.19 -4.99
CA TYR A 152 -3.48 -21.89 -6.33
C TYR A 152 -4.36 -22.32 -7.50
N LYS A 153 -5.59 -22.79 -7.23
CA LYS A 153 -6.53 -23.21 -8.27
C LYS A 153 -7.28 -22.00 -8.82
N LEU A 154 -7.15 -21.77 -10.12
CA LEU A 154 -7.84 -20.72 -10.86
C LEU A 154 -8.77 -21.37 -11.88
N SER A 155 -10.00 -20.85 -11.98
CA SER A 155 -10.97 -21.24 -13.00
C SER A 155 -11.53 -19.98 -13.64
N SER A 156 -11.72 -20.01 -14.95
CA SER A 156 -12.45 -18.98 -15.70
C SER A 156 -13.63 -19.63 -16.40
N MET A 157 -14.76 -18.93 -16.43
CA MET A 157 -15.89 -19.27 -17.32
C MET A 157 -15.79 -18.46 -18.61
#